data_AF-A0A562ZRW0-F1
#
_entry.id   AF-A0A562ZRW0-F1
#
_cell.length_a   1.000
_cell.length_b   1.000
_cell.length_c   1.000
_cell.angle_alpha   90.00
_cell.angle_beta   90.00
_cell.angle_gamma   90.00
#
_symmetry.space_group_name_H-M   'P 1'
#
loop_
_entity.id
_entity.type
_entity.pdbx_description
1 polymer ?
#
loop_
_entity_poly.entity_id
_entity_poly.type
_entity_poly.pdbx_seq_one_letter_code
_entity_poly.pdbx_strand_id
1 'polypeptide(L)' 'MHTPAADTFDPGHVVEAKLAPHALLDFDPMLRRLLGGHQLFVKQADGRWRPRGCSLGLAQCFDYADLLGPAPQG' A
#
# COMPACT_ATOMS: atom_id res chain seq x y z
N MET A 1 17.88 -8.22 6.38
CA MET A 1 16.72 -8.64 7.17
C MET A 1 15.75 -7.48 7.14
N HIS A 2 14.67 -7.56 6.36
CA HIS A 2 13.67 -6.48 6.32
C HIS A 2 12.67 -6.75 7.45
N THR A 3 12.72 -5.96 8.51
CA THR A 3 11.78 -6.07 9.64
C THR A 3 10.39 -5.68 9.14
N PRO A 4 9.33 -6.46 9.43
CA PRO A 4 7.99 -6.01 9.12
C PRO A 4 7.75 -4.67 9.84
N ALA A 5 7.25 -3.68 9.10
CA ALA A 5 6.79 -2.45 9.70
C ALA A 5 5.71 -2.79 10.75
N ALA A 6 5.63 -2.02 11.82
CA ALA A 6 4.44 -1.97 12.65
C ALA A 6 3.51 -0.89 12.07
N ASP A 7 2.19 -1.07 12.19
CA ASP A 7 1.29 0.04 11.86
C ASP A 7 1.53 1.18 12.86
N THR A 8 2.07 2.29 12.37
CA THR A 8 2.32 3.50 13.15
C THR A 8 1.24 4.54 12.83
N PHE A 9 0.89 5.37 13.81
CA PHE A 9 -0.03 6.50 13.64
C PHE A 9 0.63 7.75 13.06
N ASP A 10 1.77 7.62 12.38
CA ASP A 10 2.53 8.75 11.84
C ASP A 10 2.11 9.01 10.38
N PRO A 11 1.28 10.03 10.09
CA PRO A 11 0.88 10.34 8.72
C PRO A 11 2.10 10.81 7.92
N GLY A 12 2.22 10.32 6.69
CA GLY A 12 3.41 10.53 5.86
C GLY A 12 4.45 9.41 5.98
N HIS A 13 4.31 8.47 6.93
CA HIS A 13 5.14 7.29 7.01
C HIS A 13 5.00 6.45 5.73
N VAL A 14 6.13 5.99 5.18
CA VAL A 14 6.20 5.29 3.90
C VAL A 14 6.69 3.87 4.11
N VAL A 15 5.97 2.91 3.56
CA VAL A 15 6.36 1.49 3.54
C VAL A 15 6.36 0.97 2.12
N GLU A 16 7.23 0.01 1.83
CA GLU A 16 7.11 -0.85 0.67
C GLU A 16 6.25 -2.06 1.02
N ALA A 17 5.23 -2.36 0.21
CA ALA A 17 4.35 -3.50 0.43
C ALA A 17 3.77 -4.01 -0.90
N LYS A 18 3.10 -5.15 -0.86
CA LYS A 18 2.18 -5.62 -1.91
C LYS A 18 0.75 -5.49 -1.44
N LEU A 19 -0.22 -5.30 -2.34
CA LEU A 19 -1.62 -5.49 -1.98
C LEU A 19 -1.94 -6.98 -1.82
N ALA A 20 -2.76 -7.27 -0.83
CA ALA A 20 -3.34 -8.58 -0.65
C ALA A 20 -4.28 -8.92 -1.82
N PRO A 21 -4.40 -10.21 -2.20
CA PRO A 21 -5.22 -10.63 -3.34
C PRO A 21 -6.67 -10.15 -3.27
N HIS A 22 -7.26 -10.09 -2.07
CA HIS A 22 -8.63 -9.63 -1.88
C HIS A 22 -8.80 -8.14 -2.19
N ALA A 23 -7.84 -7.30 -1.79
CA ALA A 23 -7.84 -5.86 -2.08
C ALA A 23 -7.65 -5.54 -3.57
N LEU A 24 -7.22 -6.53 -4.36
CA LEU A 24 -7.08 -6.41 -5.81
C LEU A 24 -8.36 -6.77 -6.57
N LEU A 25 -9.32 -7.45 -5.95
CA LEU A 25 -10.51 -7.98 -6.64
C LEU A 25 -11.42 -6.88 -7.19
N ASP A 26 -11.43 -5.70 -6.58
CA ASP A 26 -12.26 -4.58 -7.04
C ASP A 26 -11.69 -3.84 -8.25
N PHE A 27 -10.43 -4.11 -8.63
CA PHE A 27 -9.79 -3.46 -9.78
C PHE A 27 -9.94 -4.25 -11.07
N ASP A 28 -9.88 -3.54 -12.20
CA ASP A 28 -9.76 -4.17 -13.52
C ASP A 28 -8.50 -5.05 -13.64
N PRO A 29 -8.52 -6.10 -14.50
CA PRO A 29 -7.41 -7.04 -14.64
C PRO A 29 -6.05 -6.39 -14.95
N MET A 30 -6.05 -5.26 -15.66
CA MET A 30 -4.84 -4.49 -15.95
C MET A 30 -4.31 -3.79 -14.69
N LEU A 31 -5.18 -3.13 -13.94
CA LEU A 31 -4.82 -2.48 -12.67
C LEU A 31 -4.35 -3.51 -11.64
N ARG A 32 -4.98 -4.68 -11.57
CA ARG A 32 -4.51 -5.79 -10.72
C ARG A 32 -3.06 -6.17 -11.00
N ARG A 33 -2.67 -6.23 -12.28
CA ARG A 33 -1.28 -6.55 -12.67
C ARG A 33 -0.31 -5.43 -12.29
N LEU A 34 -0.73 -4.17 -12.42
CA LEU A 34 0.09 -3.02 -12.03
C LEU A 34 0.27 -2.92 -10.51
N LEU A 35 -0.81 -3.17 -9.75
CA LEU A 35 -0.85 -3.02 -8.29
C LEU A 35 -0.42 -4.27 -7.51
N GLY A 36 -0.32 -5.43 -8.17
CA GLY A 36 0.10 -6.70 -7.54
C GLY A 36 1.61 -6.80 -7.26
N GLY A 37 2.40 -5.83 -7.71
CA GLY A 37 3.82 -5.72 -7.44
C GLY A 37 4.14 -5.11 -6.07
N HIS A 38 5.42 -5.12 -5.69
CA HIS A 38 5.87 -4.27 -4.59
C HIS A 38 5.79 -2.80 -5.03
N GLN A 39 5.17 -1.99 -4.20
CA GLN A 39 5.08 -0.56 -4.41
C GLN A 39 5.09 0.16 -3.07
N LEU A 40 5.32 1.46 -3.13
CA LEU A 40 5.35 2.29 -1.94
C LEU A 40 3.94 2.69 -1.54
N PHE A 41 3.66 2.69 -0.26
CA PHE A 41 2.43 3.17 0.35
C PHE A 41 2.74 4.24 1.38
N VAL A 42 1.90 5.27 1.43
CA VAL A 42 2.02 6.38 2.38
C VAL A 42 0.83 6.34 3.33
N LYS A 43 1.08 6.34 4.64
CA LYS A 43 0.05 6.49 5.66
C LYS A 43 -0.60 7.87 5.51
N GLN A 44 -1.91 7.90 5.33
CA GLN A 44 -2.71 9.12 5.25
C GLN A 44 -3.14 9.57 6.65
N ALA A 45 -3.59 10.83 6.78
CA ALA A 45 -4.05 11.39 8.04
C ALA A 45 -5.28 10.67 8.63
N ASP A 46 -6.08 10.01 7.78
CA ASP A 46 -7.22 9.20 8.22
C ASP A 46 -6.85 7.77 8.65
N GLY A 47 -5.55 7.44 8.66
CA GLY A 47 -5.04 6.16 9.12
C GLY A 47 -4.98 5.06 8.05
N ARG A 48 -5.51 5.30 6.85
CA ARG A 48 -5.39 4.37 5.71
C ARG A 48 -4.10 4.59 4.92
N TRP A 49 -3.76 3.64 4.08
CA TRP A 49 -2.54 3.61 3.28
C TRP A 49 -2.85 3.83 1.80
N ARG A 50 -2.12 4.74 1.16
CA ARG A 50 -2.33 5.06 -0.26
C ARG A 50 -1.08 4.75 -1.08
N PRO A 51 -1.18 4.12 -2.26
CA PRO A 51 -0.03 3.87 -3.10
C PRO A 51 0.62 5.19 -3.58
N ARG A 52 1.92 5.33 -3.35
CA ARG A 52 2.75 6.47 -3.75
C ARG A 52 3.10 6.35 -5.23
N GLY A 53 2.92 7.43 -5.98
CA GLY A 53 3.35 7.48 -7.38
C GLY A 53 2.43 6.75 -8.37
N CYS A 54 1.22 6.33 -7.96
CA CYS A 54 0.20 5.95 -8.92
C CYS A 54 -0.27 7.21 -9.68
N SER A 55 0.42 7.53 -10.78
CA SER A 55 0.02 8.54 -11.78
C SER A 55 -1.33 8.25 -12.43
N LEU A 56 -1.92 7.08 -12.13
CA LEU A 56 -3.21 6.59 -12.58
C LEU A 56 -4.40 7.23 -11.85
N GLY A 57 -4.18 8.19 -10.96
CA GLY A 57 -5.27 8.86 -10.25
C GLY A 57 -6.01 7.96 -9.25
N LEU A 58 -5.39 6.86 -8.81
CA LEU A 58 -5.95 6.00 -7.77
C LEU A 58 -6.06 6.79 -6.47
N ALA A 59 -7.28 7.22 -6.18
CA ALA A 59 -7.68 7.86 -4.92
C ALA A 59 -8.04 6.82 -3.85
N GLN A 60 -7.95 5.52 -4.18
CA GLN A 60 -8.29 4.46 -3.26
C GLN A 60 -7.23 4.34 -2.15
N CYS A 61 -7.73 4.28 -0.93
CA CYS A 61 -6.95 4.04 0.27
C CYS A 61 -7.25 2.62 0.75
N PHE A 62 -6.24 1.99 1.34
CA PHE A 62 -6.26 0.60 1.79
C PHE A 62 -6.02 0.53 3.29
N ASP A 63 -6.52 -0.51 3.94
CA ASP A 63 -6.22 -0.75 5.34
C ASP A 63 -4.84 -1.41 5.48
N TYR A 64 -4.23 -1.31 6.66
CA TYR A 64 -2.94 -1.96 6.90
C TYR A 64 -3.01 -3.48 6.68
N ALA A 65 -4.17 -4.09 6.98
CA ALA A 65 -4.43 -5.51 6.75
C ALA A 65 -4.41 -5.91 5.25
N ASP A 66 -4.55 -4.95 4.35
CA ASP A 66 -4.44 -5.17 2.91
C ASP A 66 -2.99 -5.14 2.43
N LEU A 67 -2.03 -4.74 3.27
CA LEU A 67 -0.62 -4.66 2.92
C LEU A 67 0.11 -5.96 3.31
N LEU A 68 0.68 -6.64 2.32
CA LEU A 68 1.49 -7.84 2.50
C LEU A 68 2.98 -7.48 2.55
N GLY A 69 3.63 -7.91 3.62
CA GLY A 69 5.06 -7.67 3.87
C GLY A 69 5.45 -6.19 3.95
N PRO A 70 4.69 -5.32 4.64
CA PRO A 70 5.03 -3.91 4.77
C PRO A 70 6.38 -3.74 5.45
N ALA A 71 7.19 -2.87 4.90
CA ALA A 71 8.63 -2.82 5.10
C ALA A 71 9.06 -1.34 5.05
N PRO A 72 9.59 -0.74 6.14
CA PRO A 72 9.87 0.70 6.17
C PRO A 72 10.94 1.04 5.12
N GLN A 73 10.75 2.12 4.35
CA GLN A 73 11.86 2.67 3.57
C GLN A 73 12.87 3.33 4.53
N GLY A 74 14.06 2.74 4.64
CA GLY A 74 15.20 3.26 5.40
C GLY A 74 15.86 4.46 4.75
#